data_AF-A0A3M1NN36-F1
#
_entry.id   AF-A0A3M1NN36-F1
#
_cell.length_a   1.000
_cell.length_b   1.000
_cell.length_c   1.000
_cell.angle_alpha   90.00
_cell.angle_beta   90.00
_cell.angle_gamma   90.00
#
_symmetry.space_group_name_H-M   'P 1'
#
loop_
_entity.id
_entity.type
_entity.pdbx_description
1 polymer ?
#
loop_
_entity_poly.entity_id
_entity_poly.type
_entity_poly.pdbx_seq_one_letter_code
_entity_poly.pdbx_strand_id
1 'polypeptide(L)'
;MVEFADGSIKAQMGVPDMRIPIQYALTYPRRLPADFPRLDFETLKQLTFEPPDFRKFRCLQLCYDALEAGGGAPAVLNAANEVAVNLFLARKIRFDQIPEIVEETLAHCDHNRFREVEELLNFDRAAREYVWSKYN
;
A
#
# COMPACT_ATOMS: atom_id res chain seq x y z
N MET A 1 -8.87 12.46 1.25
CA MET A 1 -9.91 13.50 1.08
C MET A 1 -11.09 12.86 0.35
N VAL A 2 -12.27 13.46 0.42
CA VAL A 2 -13.46 13.01 -0.34
C VAL A 2 -14.04 14.22 -1.05
N GLU A 3 -14.18 14.13 -2.36
CA GLU A 3 -14.87 15.11 -3.21
C GLU A 3 -16.33 14.67 -3.40
N PHE A 4 -17.26 15.62 -3.27
CA PHE A 4 -18.70 15.39 -3.38
C PHE A 4 -19.22 15.94 -4.72
N ALA A 5 -20.43 15.50 -5.14
CA ALA A 5 -21.02 15.86 -6.42
C ALA A 5 -21.26 17.37 -6.62
N ASP A 6 -21.28 18.14 -5.53
CA ASP A 6 -21.38 19.60 -5.53
C ASP A 6 -20.01 20.31 -5.64
N GLY A 7 -18.91 19.56 -5.78
CA GLY A 7 -17.54 20.06 -5.82
C GLY A 7 -16.95 20.38 -4.44
N SER A 8 -17.69 20.16 -3.35
CA SER A 8 -17.13 20.33 -2.00
C SER A 8 -16.16 19.20 -1.66
N ILE A 9 -15.11 19.53 -0.90
CA ILE A 9 -14.10 18.56 -0.46
C ILE A 9 -14.06 18.51 1.06
N LYS A 10 -14.11 17.30 1.63
CA LYS A 10 -13.85 17.05 3.04
C LYS A 10 -12.48 16.40 3.23
N ALA A 11 -11.69 16.98 4.10
CA ALA A 11 -10.39 16.46 4.51
C ALA A 11 -10.40 16.12 6.00
N GLN A 12 -9.73 15.02 6.36
CA GLN A 12 -9.33 14.75 7.74
C GLN A 12 -7.87 15.17 7.86
N MET A 13 -7.56 15.89 8.95
CA MET A 13 -6.22 16.40 9.24
C MET A 13 -5.93 16.20 10.73
N GLY A 14 -4.64 16.02 11.05
CA GLY A 14 -4.15 15.86 12.40
C GLY A 14 -2.64 15.75 12.40
N VAL A 15 -2.07 15.64 13.59
CA VAL A 15 -0.66 15.24 13.75
C VAL A 15 -0.45 13.80 13.26
N PRO A 16 0.77 13.41 12.85
CA PRO A 16 1.08 12.04 12.44
C PRO A 16 1.13 11.09 13.66
N ASP A 17 -0.03 10.81 14.25
CA ASP A 17 -0.20 9.96 15.43
C ASP A 17 -1.31 8.93 15.23
N MET A 18 -0.92 7.64 15.19
CA MET A 18 -1.83 6.52 14.96
C MET A 18 -2.88 6.34 16.07
N ARG A 19 -2.68 6.91 17.26
CA ARG A 19 -3.68 6.86 18.34
C ARG A 19 -4.99 7.54 17.94
N ILE A 20 -4.93 8.54 17.06
CA ILE A 20 -6.08 9.28 16.55
C ILE A 20 -7.01 8.37 15.70
N PRO A 21 -6.54 7.75 14.59
CA PRO A 21 -7.38 6.85 13.80
C PRO A 21 -7.76 5.57 14.56
N ILE A 22 -6.87 5.02 15.41
CA ILE A 22 -7.18 3.82 16.22
C ILE A 22 -8.35 4.10 17.17
N GLN A 23 -8.30 5.21 17.92
CA GLN A 23 -9.40 5.56 18.83
C GLN A 23 -10.70 5.75 18.07
N TYR A 24 -10.66 6.43 16.93
CA TYR A 24 -11.87 6.66 16.13
C TYR A 24 -12.45 5.35 15.60
N ALA A 25 -11.64 4.41 15.12
CA ALA A 25 -12.10 3.10 14.67
C ALA A 25 -12.80 2.32 15.79
N LEU A 26 -12.26 2.36 17.02
CA LEU A 26 -12.84 1.66 18.18
C LEU A 26 -14.11 2.32 18.74
N THR A 27 -14.23 3.64 18.58
CA THR A 27 -15.30 4.42 19.24
C THR A 27 -16.38 4.91 18.28
N TYR A 28 -16.20 4.69 16.98
CA TYR A 28 -17.15 5.09 15.93
C TYR A 28 -18.60 4.69 16.28
N PRO A 29 -19.57 5.59 16.09
CA PRO A 29 -19.47 6.93 15.52
C PRO A 29 -19.07 8.02 16.53
N ARG A 30 -18.86 7.68 17.80
CA ARG A 30 -18.54 8.63 18.88
C ARG A 30 -17.10 9.10 18.77
N ARG A 31 -16.83 10.29 19.33
CA ARG A 31 -15.48 10.80 19.56
C ARG A 31 -15.29 10.96 21.05
N LEU A 32 -14.23 10.37 21.59
CA LEU A 32 -13.91 10.50 23.01
C LEU A 32 -12.88 11.63 23.21
N PRO A 33 -12.87 12.29 24.38
CA PRO A 33 -11.78 13.18 24.74
C PRO A 33 -10.45 12.41 24.76
N ALA A 34 -9.40 13.03 24.22
CA ALA A 34 -8.05 12.51 24.25
C ALA A 34 -7.07 13.66 24.45
N ASP A 35 -6.00 13.38 25.21
CA ASP A 35 -4.90 14.33 25.44
C ASP A 35 -3.74 14.09 24.44
N PHE A 36 -4.10 13.78 23.19
CA PHE A 36 -3.13 13.61 22.11
C PHE A 36 -2.68 14.98 21.58
N PRO A 37 -1.46 15.08 21.01
CA PRO A 37 -1.01 16.31 20.38
C PRO A 37 -2.03 16.78 19.34
N ARG A 38 -2.28 18.09 19.29
CA ARG A 38 -3.23 18.71 18.37
C ARG A 38 -2.47 19.34 17.21
N LEU A 39 -3.10 19.34 16.04
CA LEU A 39 -2.61 20.16 14.94
C LEU A 39 -2.75 21.62 15.34
N ASP A 40 -1.64 22.33 15.32
CA ASP A 40 -1.58 23.76 15.56
C ASP A 40 -1.41 24.49 14.22
N PHE A 41 -2.37 25.35 13.90
CA PHE A 41 -2.38 26.10 12.65
C PHE A 41 -1.44 27.31 12.67
N GLU A 42 -1.02 27.79 13.85
CA GLU A 42 -0.05 28.88 13.96
C GLU A 42 1.35 28.41 13.57
N THR A 43 1.68 27.15 13.90
CA THR A 43 2.95 26.52 13.53
C THR A 43 2.91 25.80 12.18
N LEU A 44 1.72 25.46 11.66
CA LEU A 44 1.55 24.87 10.35
C LEU A 44 1.86 25.90 9.24
N LYS A 45 3.05 25.81 8.66
CA LYS A 45 3.52 26.77 7.65
C LYS A 45 2.78 26.67 6.33
N GLN A 46 2.73 25.48 5.73
CA GLN A 46 2.24 25.28 4.37
C GLN A 46 1.82 23.81 4.14
N LEU A 47 0.79 23.63 3.31
CA LEU A 47 0.45 22.35 2.69
C LEU A 47 0.66 22.48 1.18
N THR A 48 1.40 21.54 0.59
CA THR A 48 1.64 21.48 -0.85
C THR A 48 1.07 20.18 -1.41
N PHE A 49 0.62 20.22 -2.66
CA PHE A 49 0.04 19.08 -3.37
C PHE A 49 0.62 19.03 -4.77
N GLU A 50 0.98 17.83 -5.21
CA GLU A 50 1.53 17.58 -6.54
C GLU A 50 1.03 16.24 -7.08
N PRO A 51 0.89 16.07 -8.40
CA PRO A 51 0.57 14.78 -8.99
C PRO A 51 1.72 13.78 -8.76
N PRO A 52 1.43 12.48 -8.55
CA PRO A 52 2.46 11.48 -8.42
C PRO A 52 3.21 11.27 -9.75
N ASP A 53 4.53 11.04 -9.66
CA ASP A 53 5.35 10.64 -10.81
C ASP A 53 5.39 9.11 -10.93
N PHE A 54 4.56 8.56 -11.82
CA PHE A 54 4.47 7.12 -12.07
C PHE A 54 5.73 6.52 -12.73
N ARG A 55 6.58 7.34 -13.36
CA ARG A 55 7.86 6.86 -13.92
C ARG A 55 8.88 6.65 -12.80
N LYS A 56 8.92 7.58 -11.84
CA LYS A 56 9.82 7.51 -10.69
C LYS A 56 9.34 6.49 -9.64
N PHE A 57 8.03 6.42 -9.41
CA PHE A 57 7.41 5.55 -8.41
C PHE A 57 6.55 4.46 -9.07
N ARG A 58 7.20 3.61 -9.88
CA ARG A 58 6.55 2.55 -10.68
C ARG A 58 5.63 1.64 -9.88
N CYS A 59 5.96 1.34 -8.61
CA CYS A 59 5.10 0.50 -7.75
C CYS A 59 3.68 1.05 -7.59
N LEU A 60 3.47 2.37 -7.69
CA LEU A 60 2.14 2.95 -7.63
C LEU A 60 1.28 2.53 -8.83
N GLN A 61 1.85 2.54 -10.03
CA GLN A 61 1.15 2.05 -11.23
C GLN A 61 0.86 0.55 -11.10
N LEU A 62 1.84 -0.25 -10.65
CA LEU A 62 1.66 -1.70 -10.45
C LEU A 62 0.52 -2.01 -9.47
N CYS A 63 0.34 -1.19 -8.41
CA CYS A 63 -0.79 -1.33 -7.51
C CYS A 63 -2.13 -1.05 -8.20
N TYR A 64 -2.23 -0.03 -9.05
CA TYR A 64 -3.46 0.23 -9.82
C TYR A 64 -3.76 -0.91 -10.78
N ASP A 65 -2.75 -1.41 -11.50
CA ASP A 65 -2.90 -2.50 -12.46
C ASP A 65 -3.35 -3.80 -11.74
N ALA A 66 -2.79 -4.09 -10.56
CA ALA A 66 -3.20 -5.24 -9.74
C ALA A 66 -4.63 -5.10 -9.19
N LEU A 67 -5.05 -3.88 -8.83
CA LEU A 67 -6.43 -3.62 -8.40
C LEU A 67 -7.42 -3.78 -9.57
N GLU A 68 -7.05 -3.35 -10.77
CA GLU A 68 -7.87 -3.50 -11.98
C GLU A 68 -7.98 -4.96 -12.42
N ALA A 69 -6.88 -5.72 -12.37
CA ALA A 69 -6.88 -7.16 -12.62
C ALA A 69 -7.76 -7.93 -11.61
N GLY A 70 -7.77 -7.50 -10.35
CA GLY A 70 -8.52 -8.13 -9.28
C GLY A 70 -8.04 -9.55 -8.97
N GLY A 71 -8.93 -10.40 -8.47
CA GLY A 71 -8.56 -11.77 -8.10
C GLY A 71 -7.42 -11.80 -7.06
N GLY A 72 -6.47 -12.70 -7.25
CA GLY A 72 -5.28 -12.84 -6.40
C GLY A 72 -4.18 -11.81 -6.65
N ALA A 73 -4.34 -10.89 -7.61
CA ALA A 73 -3.23 -10.05 -8.07
C ALA A 73 -2.67 -9.15 -6.97
N PRO A 74 -3.50 -8.51 -6.11
CA PRO A 74 -2.99 -7.75 -4.97
C PRO A 74 -2.18 -8.60 -3.97
N ALA A 75 -2.53 -9.87 -3.79
CA ALA A 75 -1.80 -10.76 -2.89
C ALA A 75 -0.44 -11.17 -3.48
N VAL A 76 -0.40 -11.49 -4.77
CA VAL A 76 0.85 -11.73 -5.50
C VAL A 76 1.77 -10.51 -5.43
N LEU A 77 1.23 -9.32 -5.71
CA LEU A 77 1.97 -8.05 -5.61
C LEU A 77 2.53 -7.85 -4.20
N ASN A 78 1.70 -8.00 -3.16
CA ASN A 78 2.12 -7.78 -1.78
C ASN A 78 3.23 -8.76 -1.38
N ALA A 79 3.06 -10.05 -1.68
CA ALA A 79 4.02 -11.09 -1.37
C ALA A 79 5.37 -10.86 -2.07
N ALA A 80 5.34 -10.52 -3.37
CA ALA A 80 6.54 -10.20 -4.13
C ALA A 80 7.26 -8.96 -3.55
N ASN A 81 6.50 -7.92 -3.20
CA ASN A 81 7.04 -6.70 -2.61
C ASN A 81 7.70 -6.96 -1.25
N GLU A 82 7.10 -7.77 -0.38
CA GLU A 82 7.71 -8.13 0.90
C GLU A 82 9.05 -8.84 0.72
N VAL A 83 9.14 -9.80 -0.21
CA VAL A 83 10.40 -10.50 -0.48
C VAL A 83 11.42 -9.55 -1.10
N ALA A 84 11.03 -8.73 -2.07
CA ALA A 84 11.91 -7.76 -2.71
C ALA A 84 12.46 -6.73 -1.72
N VAL A 85 11.61 -6.18 -0.84
CA VAL A 85 12.04 -5.26 0.22
C VAL A 85 13.00 -5.94 1.18
N ASN A 86 12.75 -7.20 1.57
CA ASN A 86 13.68 -7.96 2.42
C ASN A 86 15.03 -8.17 1.73
N LEU A 87 15.05 -8.50 0.43
CA LEU A 87 16.28 -8.62 -0.36
C LEU A 87 17.03 -7.28 -0.43
N PHE A 88 16.32 -6.17 -0.60
CA PHE A 88 16.91 -4.82 -0.62
C PHE A 88 17.53 -4.47 0.73
N LEU A 89 16.81 -4.70 1.84
CA LEU A 89 17.30 -4.47 3.20
C LEU A 89 18.51 -5.36 3.52
N ALA A 90 18.54 -6.59 2.99
CA ALA A 90 19.67 -7.50 3.07
C ALA A 90 20.81 -7.17 2.07
N ARG A 91 20.71 -6.06 1.32
CA ARG A 91 21.69 -5.61 0.31
C ARG A 91 21.94 -6.62 -0.83
N LYS A 92 20.97 -7.48 -1.13
CA LYS A 92 21.04 -8.47 -2.22
C LYS A 92 20.59 -7.89 -3.57
N ILE A 93 19.75 -6.86 -3.55
CA ILE A 93 19.27 -6.14 -4.74
C ILE A 93 19.38 -4.63 -4.52
N ARG A 94 19.32 -3.86 -5.61
CA ARG A 94 19.21 -2.40 -5.56
C ARG A 94 17.75 -1.97 -5.34
N PHE A 95 17.57 -0.72 -4.92
CA PHE A 95 16.23 -0.15 -4.69
C PHE A 95 15.36 -0.15 -5.97
N ASP A 96 15.95 0.17 -7.12
CA ASP A 96 15.27 0.24 -8.42
C ASP A 96 14.82 -1.13 -8.94
N GLN A 97 15.32 -2.23 -8.37
CA GLN A 97 14.93 -3.59 -8.75
C GLN A 97 13.65 -4.08 -8.05
N ILE A 98 13.19 -3.40 -6.99
CA ILE A 98 11.94 -3.74 -6.30
C ILE A 98 10.74 -3.74 -7.28
N PRO A 99 10.46 -2.66 -8.03
CA PRO A 99 9.36 -2.66 -9.01
C PRO A 99 9.54 -3.70 -10.11
N GLU A 100 10.78 -3.99 -10.54
CA GLU A 100 11.06 -5.00 -11.58
C GLU A 100 10.66 -6.40 -11.11
N ILE A 101 11.04 -6.77 -9.88
CA ILE A 101 10.68 -8.06 -9.28
C ILE A 101 9.17 -8.19 -9.10
N VAL A 102 8.50 -7.13 -8.64
CA VAL A 102 7.04 -7.13 -8.44
C VAL A 102 6.31 -7.29 -9.78
N GLU A 103 6.69 -6.52 -10.80
CA GLU A 103 6.14 -6.59 -12.15
C GLU A 103 6.36 -7.98 -12.77
N GLU A 104 7.57 -8.52 -12.65
CA GLU A 104 7.90 -9.85 -13.15
C GLU A 104 7.08 -10.94 -12.44
N THR A 105 6.92 -10.86 -11.12
CA THR A 105 6.17 -11.86 -10.36
C THR A 105 4.68 -11.84 -10.73
N LEU A 106 4.09 -10.65 -10.90
CA LEU A 106 2.71 -10.50 -11.39
C LEU A 106 2.51 -11.09 -12.79
N ALA A 107 3.51 -11.00 -13.66
CA ALA A 107 3.43 -11.55 -15.01
C ALA A 107 3.51 -13.08 -15.06
N HIS A 108 4.07 -13.74 -14.02
CA HIS A 108 4.33 -15.18 -14.02
C HIS A 108 3.44 -15.98 -13.08
N CYS A 109 3.02 -15.39 -11.95
CA CYS A 109 2.20 -16.08 -10.98
C CYS A 109 0.71 -16.00 -11.35
N ASP A 110 0.00 -17.13 -11.16
CA ASP A 110 -1.45 -17.13 -11.26
C ASP A 110 -2.03 -16.20 -10.18
N HIS A 111 -3.09 -15.50 -10.55
CA HIS A 111 -3.82 -14.57 -9.72
C HIS A 111 -5.31 -14.54 -10.09
N ASN A 112 -5.82 -15.68 -10.56
CA ASN A 112 -7.24 -15.88 -10.86
C ASN A 112 -8.16 -15.52 -9.68
N ARG A 113 -9.47 -15.42 -9.99
CA ARG A 113 -10.50 -15.24 -8.95
C ARG A 113 -10.50 -16.44 -8.01
N PHE A 114 -10.68 -16.16 -6.72
CA PHE A 114 -10.74 -17.14 -5.65
C PHE A 114 -11.99 -16.95 -4.81
N ARG A 115 -12.31 -17.94 -3.96
CA ARG A 115 -13.45 -17.94 -3.04
C ARG A 115 -13.06 -18.22 -1.60
N GLU A 116 -11.96 -18.92 -1.39
CA GLU A 116 -11.51 -19.34 -0.06
C GLU A 116 -10.16 -18.69 0.31
N VAL A 117 -9.91 -18.57 1.61
CA VAL A 117 -8.68 -17.94 2.13
C VAL A 117 -7.44 -18.77 1.77
N GLU A 118 -7.57 -20.09 1.70
CA GLU A 118 -6.50 -21.02 1.36
C GLU A 118 -5.97 -20.77 -0.06
N GLU A 119 -6.84 -20.40 -1.00
CA GLU A 119 -6.46 -20.03 -2.37
C GLU A 119 -5.64 -18.73 -2.36
N LEU A 120 -6.03 -17.76 -1.55
CA LEU A 120 -5.28 -16.50 -1.36
C LEU A 120 -3.88 -16.76 -0.78
N LEU A 121 -3.77 -17.64 0.20
CA LEU A 121 -2.50 -18.04 0.80
C LEU A 121 -1.61 -18.80 -0.20
N ASN A 122 -2.22 -19.56 -1.12
CA ASN A 122 -1.47 -20.23 -2.19
C ASN A 122 -0.87 -19.24 -3.18
N PHE A 123 -1.59 -18.16 -3.53
CA PHE A 123 -1.04 -17.07 -4.36
C PHE A 123 0.13 -16.37 -3.68
N ASP A 124 0.00 -16.04 -2.39
CA ASP A 124 1.10 -15.46 -1.60
C ASP A 124 2.33 -16.39 -1.63
N ARG A 125 2.16 -17.68 -1.30
CA ARG A 125 3.24 -18.65 -1.28
C ARG A 125 3.92 -18.79 -2.65
N ALA A 126 3.14 -18.93 -3.72
CA ALA A 126 3.66 -19.07 -5.08
C ALA A 126 4.49 -17.84 -5.51
N ALA A 127 4.03 -16.64 -5.16
CA ALA A 127 4.77 -15.40 -5.43
C ALA A 127 6.11 -15.34 -4.69
N ARG A 128 6.14 -15.73 -3.40
CA ARG A 128 7.39 -15.79 -2.63
C ARG A 128 8.35 -16.83 -3.18
N GLU A 129 7.87 -18.02 -3.50
CA GLU A 129 8.66 -19.10 -4.09
C GLU A 129 9.25 -18.69 -5.45
N TYR A 130 8.46 -18.01 -6.28
CA TYR A 130 8.93 -17.48 -7.55
C TYR A 130 10.11 -16.52 -7.35
N VAL A 131 9.99 -15.53 -6.46
CA VAL A 131 11.08 -14.59 -6.19
C VAL A 131 12.30 -15.32 -5.62
N TRP A 132 12.12 -16.17 -4.61
CA TRP A 132 13.24 -16.92 -4.01
C TRP A 132 13.96 -17.83 -4.99
N SER A 133 13.28 -18.43 -5.96
CA SER A 133 13.92 -19.26 -6.98
C SER A 133 14.97 -18.51 -7.83
N LYS A 134 14.90 -17.18 -7.88
CA LYS A 134 15.80 -16.32 -8.66
C LYS A 134 16.87 -15.62 -7.83
N TYR A 135 16.63 -15.43 -6.54
CA TYR A 135 17.46 -14.60 -5.65
C TYR A 135 17.99 -15.34 -4.41
N ASN A 136 17.85 -16.67 -4.38
CA ASN A 136 18.54 -17.57 -3.43
C ASN A 136 19.96 -17.87 -3.87
#